data_AF-A0A9X5U3N7-F1
#
_entry.id   AF-A0A9X5U3N7-F1
#
_cell.length_a   1.000
_cell.length_b   1.000
_cell.length_c   1.000
_cell.angle_alpha   90.00
_cell.angle_beta   90.00
_cell.angle_gamma   90.00
#
_symmetry.space_group_name_H-M   'P 1'
#
loop_
_entity.id
_entity.type
_entity.pdbx_description
1 polymer ?
#
loop_
_entity_poly.entity_id
_entity_poly.type
_entity_poly.pdbx_seq_one_letter_code
_entity_poly.pdbx_strand_id
1 'polypeptide(L)'
;MMAVKDLIIESLSLFNEGKYAEAIEKLHQAWDGITNKNTQITEQCDIQYWLGDCYFEQAIAKNTNKTDRLIDKAVKHFQESLSLTKHLTDEQDRIYRQIYAQSGLGSCYIEQIKSSKSTSKAEIFIKQASENFSAVYEKISQLNDEVEKKEWEKIIRPSLRDIDYLNKDWNSYFEKKKQEIQELLFKNKTSQPQDAVATILAVLHITPIELGFTPMAHYTSPHVCHILFGIDGNEIDIPMRLGSSTYMNDPSEGRGLLDLLNQQDLELENKADGASHNAFFTCFSSRVNDLNQFRLYGKEDGVEASGCCLVFNKNGDWLREADVSVPFRSLSEKSGQDSDDLPEDGFWNDEYEKLPLYQVAYIAYKDEYIAEKKCGIWLLPQEKLKFGIRLKPVGNEEWHQFRLEKLKEALEELIEFFKDNSAVSDDDKEALEYIRYLFKDFAFRDEEEFRLLVIKPIDSEEIEYCETTQSLYIPYADIRNLADEVILGTNYEKTGNQRKAEVFRYQMKQKCPDVKVSRSTLPINPPNK
;
A
#
# COMPACT_ATOMS: atom_id res chain seq x y z
N MET A 1 4.09 40.44 22.45
CA MET A 1 3.08 39.37 22.31
C MET A 1 2.95 39.13 20.82
N MET A 2 3.24 37.92 20.34
CA MET A 2 3.11 37.58 18.92
C MET A 2 1.65 37.71 18.48
N ALA A 3 1.41 38.03 17.21
CA ALA A 3 0.04 38.06 16.69
C ALA A 3 -0.51 36.63 16.62
N VAL A 4 -1.83 36.47 16.76
CA VAL A 4 -2.50 35.17 16.68
C VAL A 4 -2.14 34.42 15.39
N LYS A 5 -2.06 35.12 14.26
CA LYS A 5 -1.69 34.53 12.97
C LYS A 5 -0.27 33.97 12.95
N ASP A 6 0.68 34.65 13.59
CA ASP A 6 2.08 34.19 13.66
C ASP A 6 2.17 32.87 14.46
N LEU A 7 1.38 32.75 15.53
CA LEU A 7 1.32 31.52 16.34
C LEU A 7 0.70 30.34 15.56
N ILE A 8 -0.30 30.60 14.70
CA ILE A 8 -0.89 29.58 13.82
C ILE A 8 0.15 29.13 12.79
N ILE A 9 0.86 30.05 12.14
CA ILE A 9 1.92 29.71 11.17
C ILE A 9 3.04 28.91 11.82
N GLU A 10 3.49 29.31 13.01
CA GLU A 10 4.49 28.55 13.78
C GLU A 10 3.99 27.13 14.11
N SER A 11 2.72 26.99 14.49
CA SER A 11 2.13 25.68 14.75
C SER A 11 2.09 24.78 13.52
N LEU A 12 1.86 25.34 12.33
CA LEU A 12 1.87 24.61 11.07
C LEU A 12 3.28 24.11 10.71
N SER A 13 4.31 24.92 10.94
CA SER A 13 5.71 24.48 10.77
C SER A 13 6.02 23.30 11.69
N LEU A 14 5.63 23.39 12.96
CA LEU A 14 5.82 22.31 13.94
C LEU A 14 5.02 21.05 13.57
N PHE A 15 3.81 21.21 13.05
CA PHE A 15 2.99 20.12 12.54
C PHE A 15 3.70 19.38 11.40
N ASN A 16 4.22 20.11 10.42
CA ASN A 16 4.97 19.53 9.29
C ASN A 16 6.27 18.84 9.73
N GLU A 17 6.86 19.27 10.85
CA GLU A 17 8.01 18.61 11.49
C GLU A 17 7.62 17.39 12.34
N GLY A 18 6.33 17.00 12.40
CA GLY A 18 5.82 15.92 13.24
C GLY A 18 5.77 16.25 14.74
N LYS A 19 6.01 17.51 15.13
CA LYS A 19 6.06 17.98 16.52
C LYS A 19 4.68 18.39 17.03
N TYR A 20 3.72 17.47 16.94
CA TYR A 20 2.30 17.74 17.23
C TYR A 20 2.04 18.27 18.64
N ALA A 21 2.80 17.85 19.65
CA ALA A 21 2.63 18.36 21.01
C ALA A 21 2.99 19.84 21.13
N GLU A 22 4.07 20.26 20.47
CA GLU A 22 4.52 21.66 20.44
C GLU A 22 3.56 22.51 19.61
N ALA A 23 3.08 21.98 18.48
CA ALA A 23 2.04 22.63 17.66
C ALA A 23 0.76 22.89 18.49
N ILE A 24 0.29 21.91 19.27
CA ILE A 24 -0.86 22.06 20.17
C ILE A 24 -0.65 23.17 21.20
N GLU A 25 0.55 23.29 21.78
CA GLU A 25 0.86 24.37 22.72
C GLU A 25 0.75 25.75 22.05
N LYS A 26 1.28 25.88 20.83
CA LYS A 26 1.18 27.13 20.04
C LYS A 26 -0.26 27.47 19.67
N LEU A 27 -1.06 26.47 19.32
CA LEU A 27 -2.48 26.64 19.00
C LEU A 27 -3.30 27.09 20.22
N HIS A 28 -3.02 26.56 21.42
CA HIS A 28 -3.64 27.07 22.64
C HIS A 28 -3.21 28.52 22.96
N GLN A 29 -1.94 28.88 22.74
CA GLN A 29 -1.48 30.26 22.88
C GLN A 29 -2.20 31.19 21.87
N ALA A 30 -2.40 30.73 20.63
CA ALA A 30 -3.14 31.46 19.61
C ALA A 30 -4.59 31.67 20.03
N TRP A 31 -5.22 30.63 20.61
CA TRP A 31 -6.58 30.70 21.15
C TRP A 31 -6.72 31.71 22.28
N ASP A 32 -5.79 31.70 23.23
CA ASP A 32 -5.76 32.65 24.36
C ASP A 32 -5.48 34.10 23.89
N GLY A 33 -4.80 34.25 22.75
CA GLY A 33 -4.57 35.53 22.08
C GLY A 33 -5.77 36.10 21.32
N ILE A 34 -6.89 35.37 21.20
CA ILE A 34 -8.12 35.88 20.58
C ILE A 34 -8.72 36.97 21.48
N THR A 35 -8.65 38.21 21.01
CA THR A 35 -9.15 39.38 21.77
C THR A 35 -10.61 39.69 21.46
N ASN A 36 -11.08 39.36 20.25
CA ASN A 36 -12.48 39.54 19.86
C ASN A 36 -13.01 38.34 19.07
N LYS A 37 -13.79 37.50 19.77
CA LYS A 37 -14.38 36.28 19.21
C LYS A 37 -15.39 36.54 18.08
N ASN A 38 -15.94 37.74 17.96
CA ASN A 38 -16.92 38.05 16.90
C ASN A 38 -16.25 38.47 15.59
N THR A 39 -15.00 38.96 15.63
CA THR A 39 -14.28 39.42 14.43
C THR A 39 -13.19 38.45 13.98
N GLN A 40 -12.69 37.61 14.88
CA GLN A 40 -11.63 36.63 14.60
C GLN A 40 -12.19 35.21 14.41
N ILE A 41 -13.30 35.06 13.68
CA ILE A 41 -13.95 33.76 13.47
C ILE A 41 -13.08 32.86 12.60
N THR A 42 -12.47 33.41 11.54
CA THR A 42 -11.53 32.71 10.64
C THR A 42 -10.37 32.10 11.43
N GLU A 43 -9.70 32.88 12.29
CA GLU A 43 -8.62 32.36 13.13
C GLU A 43 -9.11 31.30 14.14
N GLN A 44 -10.32 31.46 14.70
CA GLN A 44 -10.89 30.44 15.58
C GLN A 44 -11.16 29.12 14.83
N CYS A 45 -11.66 29.17 13.60
CA CYS A 45 -11.85 28.00 12.75
C CYS A 45 -10.51 27.30 12.47
N ASP A 46 -9.46 28.05 12.11
CA ASP A 46 -8.11 27.52 11.86
C ASP A 46 -7.55 26.83 13.10
N ILE A 47 -7.59 27.51 14.25
CA ILE A 47 -7.05 26.97 15.50
C ILE A 47 -7.75 25.66 15.86
N GLN A 48 -9.08 25.63 15.76
CA GLN A 48 -9.87 24.44 16.08
C GLN A 48 -9.62 23.31 15.08
N TYR A 49 -9.49 23.62 13.79
CA TYR A 49 -9.13 22.63 12.78
C TYR A 49 -7.77 22.01 13.06
N TRP A 50 -6.72 22.83 13.22
CA TRP A 50 -5.36 22.35 13.47
C TRP A 50 -5.20 21.63 14.81
N LEU A 51 -5.95 22.01 15.85
CA LEU A 51 -6.01 21.23 17.09
C LEU A 51 -6.60 19.84 16.83
N GLY A 52 -7.66 19.76 16.04
CA GLY A 52 -8.26 18.50 15.62
C GLY A 52 -7.25 17.62 14.90
N ASP A 53 -6.54 18.19 13.93
CA ASP A 53 -5.57 17.51 13.09
C ASP A 53 -4.35 17.02 13.88
N CYS A 54 -3.79 17.85 14.77
CA CYS A 54 -2.70 17.44 15.65
C CYS A 54 -3.09 16.26 16.54
N TYR A 55 -4.33 16.23 17.07
CA TYR A 55 -4.78 15.11 17.89
C TYR A 55 -5.05 13.85 17.05
N PHE A 56 -5.54 14.01 15.82
CA PHE A 56 -5.75 12.91 14.89
C PHE A 56 -4.42 12.25 14.52
N GLU A 57 -3.43 13.04 14.09
CA GLU A 57 -2.09 12.56 13.74
C GLU A 57 -1.38 11.87 14.92
N GLN A 58 -1.50 12.42 16.13
CA GLN A 58 -1.00 11.74 17.33
C GLN A 58 -1.68 10.39 17.58
N ALA A 59 -2.96 10.25 17.23
CA ALA A 59 -3.72 9.05 17.49
C ALA A 59 -3.32 7.89 16.55
N ILE A 60 -3.04 8.21 15.28
CA ILE A 60 -2.64 7.24 14.25
C ILE A 60 -1.14 6.94 14.24
N ALA A 61 -0.33 7.70 14.99
CA ALA A 61 1.08 7.40 15.18
C ALA A 61 1.29 6.07 15.93
N LYS A 62 2.26 5.28 15.47
CA LYS A 62 2.60 3.89 15.89
C LYS A 62 2.77 3.62 17.39
N ASN A 63 2.96 4.66 18.21
CA ASN A 63 3.35 4.53 19.63
C ASN A 63 2.28 5.02 20.62
N THR A 64 1.03 5.13 20.18
CA THR A 64 -0.01 5.79 20.98
C THR A 64 -0.97 4.82 21.65
N ASN A 65 -0.71 4.49 22.93
CA ASN A 65 -1.61 3.67 23.77
C ASN A 65 -2.96 4.34 24.14
N LYS A 66 -3.29 5.49 23.54
CA LYS A 66 -4.46 6.33 23.87
C LYS A 66 -5.23 6.78 22.62
N THR A 67 -5.17 6.01 21.53
CA THR A 67 -5.80 6.31 20.23
C THR A 67 -7.24 6.80 20.37
N ASP A 68 -8.13 6.00 20.99
CA ASP A 68 -9.56 6.36 21.11
C ASP A 68 -9.78 7.74 21.77
N ARG A 69 -9.05 8.04 22.85
CA ARG A 69 -9.19 9.30 23.58
C ARG A 69 -8.70 10.49 22.75
N LEU A 70 -7.68 10.30 21.92
CA LEU A 70 -7.15 11.35 21.05
C LEU A 70 -8.07 11.58 19.86
N ILE A 71 -8.61 10.52 19.27
CA ILE A 71 -9.64 10.64 18.22
C ILE A 71 -10.88 11.36 18.77
N ASP A 72 -11.34 11.06 19.98
CA ASP A 72 -12.47 11.79 20.60
C ASP A 72 -12.18 13.30 20.76
N LYS A 73 -10.93 13.68 21.05
CA LYS A 73 -10.52 15.08 21.07
C LYS A 73 -10.52 15.68 19.67
N ALA A 74 -9.99 14.96 18.68
CA ALA A 74 -9.97 15.39 17.29
C ALA A 74 -11.39 15.67 16.78
N VAL A 75 -12.32 14.73 17.00
CA VAL A 75 -13.74 14.87 16.67
C VAL A 75 -14.33 16.12 17.31
N LYS A 76 -14.06 16.36 18.60
CA LYS A 76 -14.58 17.55 19.30
C LYS A 76 -14.09 18.84 18.65
N HIS A 77 -12.78 18.94 18.36
CA HIS A 77 -12.18 20.12 17.75
C HIS A 77 -12.67 20.35 16.32
N PHE A 78 -12.80 19.30 15.50
CA PHE A 78 -13.39 19.42 14.17
C PHE A 78 -14.88 19.80 14.21
N GLN A 79 -15.67 19.31 15.17
CA GLN A 79 -17.06 19.74 15.39
C GLN A 79 -17.15 21.22 15.79
N GLU A 80 -16.25 21.68 16.66
CA GLU A 80 -16.16 23.09 17.05
C GLU A 80 -15.79 23.97 15.84
N SER A 81 -14.79 23.57 15.05
CA SER A 81 -14.41 24.24 13.80
C SER A 81 -15.60 24.32 12.82
N LEU A 82 -16.27 23.19 12.57
CA LEU A 82 -17.46 23.12 11.70
C LEU A 82 -18.59 24.04 12.18
N SER A 83 -18.82 24.12 13.50
CA SER A 83 -19.85 24.99 14.07
C SER A 83 -19.52 26.47 13.88
N LEU A 84 -18.25 26.86 14.01
CA LEU A 84 -17.80 28.24 13.84
C LEU A 84 -17.98 28.74 12.41
N THR A 85 -17.88 27.85 11.40
CA THR A 85 -18.08 28.24 9.99
C THR A 85 -19.44 28.88 9.71
N LYS A 86 -20.48 28.57 10.52
CA LYS A 86 -21.81 29.19 10.40
C LYS A 86 -21.82 30.70 10.66
N HIS A 87 -20.79 31.22 11.30
CA HIS A 87 -20.64 32.64 11.63
C HIS A 87 -19.75 33.39 10.63
N LEU A 88 -19.21 32.71 9.62
CA LEU A 88 -18.47 33.35 8.54
C LEU A 88 -19.41 34.04 7.56
N THR A 89 -19.06 35.27 7.19
CA THR A 89 -19.81 36.08 6.22
C THR A 89 -19.38 35.83 4.78
N ASP A 90 -18.12 35.45 4.58
CA ASP A 90 -17.61 35.05 3.26
C ASP A 90 -18.04 33.62 2.95
N GLU A 91 -18.74 33.45 1.84
CA GLU A 91 -19.34 32.18 1.46
C GLU A 91 -18.30 31.13 1.07
N GLN A 92 -17.25 31.53 0.35
CA GLN A 92 -16.23 30.59 -0.11
C GLN A 92 -15.33 30.16 1.05
N ASP A 93 -14.86 31.09 1.90
CA ASP A 93 -14.13 30.77 3.14
C ASP A 93 -14.93 29.81 4.03
N ARG A 94 -16.24 30.02 4.12
CA ARG A 94 -17.14 29.09 4.82
C ARG A 94 -17.14 27.70 4.18
N ILE A 95 -17.22 27.59 2.86
CA ILE A 95 -17.21 26.31 2.14
C ILE A 95 -15.89 25.57 2.35
N TYR A 96 -14.73 26.22 2.17
CA TYR A 96 -13.43 25.55 2.40
C TYR A 96 -13.31 25.01 3.81
N ARG A 97 -13.65 25.81 4.82
CA ARG A 97 -13.52 25.41 6.22
C ARG A 97 -14.48 24.28 6.58
N GLN A 98 -15.65 24.24 5.94
CA GLN A 98 -16.57 23.11 6.07
C GLN A 98 -15.99 21.85 5.42
N ILE A 99 -15.39 21.95 4.23
CA ILE A 99 -14.69 20.84 3.58
C ILE A 99 -13.61 20.29 4.51
N TYR A 100 -12.69 21.12 5.00
CA TYR A 100 -11.62 20.69 5.92
C TYR A 100 -12.15 20.02 7.19
N ALA A 101 -13.09 20.66 7.90
CA ALA A 101 -13.61 20.13 9.15
C ALA A 101 -14.39 18.82 8.95
N GLN A 102 -15.17 18.70 7.87
CA GLN A 102 -15.92 17.48 7.59
C GLN A 102 -15.02 16.36 7.09
N SER A 103 -13.99 16.64 6.31
CA SER A 103 -12.96 15.65 5.95
C SER A 103 -12.27 15.10 7.21
N GLY A 104 -11.84 15.99 8.13
CA GLY A 104 -11.26 15.58 9.41
C GLY A 104 -12.19 14.72 10.26
N LEU A 105 -13.48 15.06 10.32
CA LEU A 105 -14.50 14.24 10.99
C LEU A 105 -14.67 12.87 10.32
N GLY A 106 -14.77 12.84 9.00
CA GLY A 106 -14.88 11.62 8.22
C GLY A 106 -13.72 10.66 8.52
N SER A 107 -12.48 11.17 8.46
CA SER A 107 -11.27 10.41 8.77
C SER A 107 -11.25 9.91 10.22
N CYS A 108 -11.64 10.75 11.19
CA CYS A 108 -11.77 10.32 12.58
C CYS A 108 -12.74 9.14 12.74
N TYR A 109 -13.90 9.19 12.08
CA TYR A 109 -14.87 8.10 12.17
C TYR A 109 -14.37 6.83 11.47
N ILE A 110 -13.62 6.94 10.35
CA ILE A 110 -12.93 5.78 9.73
C ILE A 110 -11.97 5.13 10.73
N GLU A 111 -11.15 5.91 11.43
CA GLU A 111 -10.24 5.37 12.45
C GLU A 111 -10.98 4.72 13.62
N GLN A 112 -12.11 5.29 14.06
CA GLN A 112 -12.95 4.67 15.09
C GLN A 112 -13.59 3.35 14.63
N ILE A 113 -13.85 3.16 13.33
CA ILE A 113 -14.30 1.88 12.79
C ILE A 113 -13.20 0.84 12.95
N LYS A 114 -11.96 1.17 12.60
CA LYS A 114 -10.80 0.26 12.71
C LYS A 114 -10.58 -0.20 14.15
N SER A 115 -10.72 0.69 15.14
CA SER A 115 -10.53 0.33 16.56
C SER A 115 -11.77 -0.28 17.23
N SER A 116 -12.95 -0.23 16.60
CA SER A 116 -14.21 -0.67 17.21
C SER A 116 -14.28 -2.19 17.37
N LYS A 117 -14.48 -2.63 18.62
CA LYS A 117 -14.80 -4.04 18.95
C LYS A 117 -16.27 -4.39 18.81
N SER A 118 -17.14 -3.40 18.53
CA SER A 118 -18.59 -3.55 18.54
C SER A 118 -19.15 -3.23 17.16
N THR A 119 -19.81 -4.22 16.56
CA THR A 119 -20.44 -4.07 15.23
C THR A 119 -21.45 -2.93 15.19
N SER A 120 -22.31 -2.80 16.22
CA SER A 120 -23.32 -1.73 16.26
C SER A 120 -22.71 -0.33 16.40
N LYS A 121 -21.58 -0.18 17.10
CA LYS A 121 -20.84 1.09 17.12
C LYS A 121 -20.18 1.38 15.78
N ALA A 122 -19.58 0.36 15.15
CA ALA A 122 -18.97 0.50 13.83
C ALA A 122 -20.01 0.96 12.80
N GLU A 123 -21.22 0.39 12.79
CA GLU A 123 -22.31 0.82 11.91
C GLU A 123 -22.69 2.31 12.09
N ILE A 124 -22.70 2.80 13.34
CA ILE A 124 -22.94 4.22 13.63
C ILE A 124 -21.81 5.07 13.03
N PHE A 125 -20.55 4.68 13.24
CA PHE A 125 -19.40 5.40 12.70
C PHE A 125 -19.36 5.37 11.17
N ILE A 126 -19.73 4.25 10.52
CA ILE A 126 -19.87 4.15 9.06
C ILE A 126 -20.86 5.18 8.56
N LYS A 127 -22.03 5.30 9.23
CA LYS A 127 -23.03 6.30 8.86
C LYS A 127 -22.49 7.72 9.04
N GLN A 128 -21.82 8.02 10.16
CA GLN A 128 -21.25 9.34 10.41
C GLN A 128 -20.14 9.70 9.42
N ALA A 129 -19.27 8.76 9.07
CA ALA A 129 -18.23 8.96 8.07
C ALA A 129 -18.85 9.22 6.69
N SER A 130 -19.85 8.41 6.30
CA SER A 130 -20.59 8.58 5.04
C SER A 130 -21.24 9.96 4.95
N GLU A 131 -21.96 10.38 6.00
CA GLU A 131 -22.61 11.70 6.05
C GLU A 131 -21.62 12.86 5.89
N ASN A 132 -20.42 12.74 6.50
CA ASN A 132 -19.39 13.78 6.39
C ASN A 132 -18.80 13.83 4.99
N PHE A 133 -18.35 12.70 4.42
CA PHE A 133 -17.75 12.70 3.09
C PHE A 133 -18.74 13.02 1.96
N SER A 134 -20.01 12.60 2.08
CA SER A 134 -21.06 13.05 1.15
C SER A 134 -21.26 14.56 1.22
N ALA A 135 -21.28 15.15 2.42
CA ALA A 135 -21.41 16.59 2.57
C ALA A 135 -20.17 17.35 2.05
N VAL A 136 -18.97 16.78 2.16
CA VAL A 136 -17.78 17.35 1.52
C VAL A 136 -17.92 17.32 0.00
N TYR A 137 -18.33 16.19 -0.59
CA TYR A 137 -18.52 16.06 -2.03
C TYR A 137 -19.52 17.10 -2.58
N GLU A 138 -20.65 17.29 -1.90
CA GLU A 138 -21.62 18.33 -2.24
C GLU A 138 -21.03 19.75 -2.17
N LYS A 139 -20.15 20.02 -1.21
CA LYS A 139 -19.50 21.32 -1.02
C LYS A 139 -18.42 21.62 -2.05
N ILE A 140 -17.66 20.61 -2.46
CA ILE A 140 -16.65 20.77 -3.53
C ILE A 140 -17.33 21.31 -4.78
N SER A 141 -18.50 20.80 -5.15
CA SER A 141 -19.26 21.30 -6.31
C SER A 141 -19.64 22.79 -6.23
N GLN A 142 -19.67 23.37 -5.02
CA GLN A 142 -20.01 24.77 -4.74
C GLN A 142 -18.80 25.72 -4.71
N LEU A 143 -17.58 25.19 -4.87
CA LEU A 143 -16.38 26.01 -5.04
C LEU A 143 -16.47 26.82 -6.34
N ASN A 144 -15.83 27.98 -6.39
CA ASN A 144 -15.82 28.82 -7.60
C ASN A 144 -14.72 28.42 -8.60
N ASP A 145 -13.61 27.86 -8.11
CA ASP A 145 -12.46 27.51 -8.92
C ASP A 145 -12.52 26.04 -9.39
N GLU A 146 -12.49 25.81 -10.69
CA GLU A 146 -12.54 24.47 -11.29
C GLU A 146 -11.25 23.67 -11.11
N VAL A 147 -10.09 24.32 -10.96
CA VAL A 147 -8.82 23.64 -10.65
C VAL A 147 -8.88 23.10 -9.24
N GLU A 148 -9.28 23.93 -8.28
CA GLU A 148 -9.39 23.52 -6.88
C GLU A 148 -10.46 22.45 -6.66
N LYS A 149 -11.57 22.49 -7.42
CA LYS A 149 -12.56 21.39 -7.42
C LYS A 149 -11.90 20.05 -7.73
N LYS A 150 -11.12 20.01 -8.82
CA LYS A 150 -10.45 18.78 -9.25
C LYS A 150 -9.41 18.32 -8.24
N GLU A 151 -8.68 19.25 -7.62
CA GLU A 151 -7.73 18.92 -6.55
C GLU A 151 -8.45 18.31 -5.35
N TRP A 152 -9.54 18.93 -4.88
CA TRP A 152 -10.34 18.40 -3.79
C TRP A 152 -11.00 17.06 -4.11
N GLU A 153 -11.52 16.89 -5.33
CA GLU A 153 -12.05 15.62 -5.82
C GLU A 153 -10.99 14.52 -5.76
N LYS A 154 -9.74 14.80 -6.17
CA LYS A 154 -8.62 13.86 -6.04
C LYS A 154 -8.32 13.53 -4.57
N ILE A 155 -8.28 14.54 -3.69
CA ILE A 155 -7.97 14.37 -2.26
C ILE A 155 -9.02 13.50 -1.56
N ILE A 156 -10.32 13.71 -1.83
CA ILE A 156 -11.38 12.98 -1.13
C ILE A 156 -11.69 11.61 -1.76
N ARG A 157 -11.27 11.36 -3.00
CA ARG A 157 -11.62 10.14 -3.74
C ARG A 157 -11.31 8.85 -2.96
N PRO A 158 -10.12 8.66 -2.34
CA PRO A 158 -9.84 7.47 -1.53
C PRO A 158 -10.83 7.29 -0.38
N SER A 159 -11.23 8.39 0.26
CA SER A 159 -12.21 8.34 1.36
C SER A 159 -13.59 7.93 0.87
N LEU A 160 -14.06 8.48 -0.27
CA LEU A 160 -15.34 8.09 -0.87
C LEU A 160 -15.34 6.64 -1.34
N ARG A 161 -14.19 6.14 -1.81
CA ARG A 161 -14.00 4.74 -2.16
C ARG A 161 -14.09 3.88 -0.89
N ASP A 162 -13.34 4.19 0.15
CA ASP A 162 -13.35 3.43 1.42
C ASP A 162 -14.74 3.39 2.08
N ILE A 163 -15.54 4.46 1.94
CA ILE A 163 -16.94 4.48 2.40
C ILE A 163 -17.80 3.45 1.67
N ASP A 164 -17.63 3.27 0.36
CA ASP A 164 -18.38 2.24 -0.38
C ASP A 164 -18.00 0.84 0.10
N TYR A 165 -16.72 0.60 0.37
CA TYR A 165 -16.24 -0.66 0.94
C TYR A 165 -16.90 -0.93 2.29
N LEU A 166 -16.92 0.07 3.16
CA LEU A 166 -17.52 -0.02 4.50
C LEU A 166 -19.04 -0.23 4.45
N ASN A 167 -19.73 0.37 3.48
CA ASN A 167 -21.14 0.17 3.22
C ASN A 167 -21.46 -1.12 2.46
N LYS A 168 -20.43 -1.89 2.06
CA LYS A 168 -20.54 -3.10 1.25
C LYS A 168 -21.12 -2.86 -0.15
N ASP A 169 -20.98 -1.65 -0.69
CA ASP A 169 -21.27 -1.37 -2.08
C ASP A 169 -20.07 -1.78 -2.96
N TRP A 170 -19.94 -3.09 -3.16
CA TRP A 170 -18.79 -3.67 -3.86
C TRP A 170 -18.65 -3.18 -5.30
N ASN A 171 -19.77 -2.90 -5.98
CA ASN A 171 -19.74 -2.38 -7.34
C ASN A 171 -19.19 -0.95 -7.36
N SER A 172 -19.74 -0.05 -6.54
CA SER A 172 -19.27 1.34 -6.50
C SER A 172 -17.81 1.43 -6.05
N TYR A 173 -17.43 0.65 -5.04
CA TYR A 173 -16.04 0.54 -4.59
C TYR A 173 -15.10 0.11 -5.72
N PHE A 174 -15.46 -0.96 -6.43
CA PHE A 174 -14.65 -1.52 -7.51
C PHE A 174 -14.53 -0.57 -8.70
N GLU A 175 -15.65 0.02 -9.14
CA GLU A 175 -15.64 0.94 -10.28
C GLU A 175 -14.80 2.19 -10.00
N LYS A 176 -14.85 2.76 -8.78
CA LYS A 176 -13.97 3.88 -8.39
C LYS A 176 -12.50 3.48 -8.47
N LYS A 177 -12.15 2.31 -7.96
CA LYS A 177 -10.77 1.79 -7.98
C LYS A 177 -10.28 1.50 -9.40
N LYS A 178 -11.14 0.94 -10.25
CA LYS A 178 -10.85 0.72 -11.67
C LYS A 178 -10.67 2.06 -12.40
N GLN A 179 -11.56 3.01 -12.17
CA GLN A 179 -11.50 4.34 -12.76
C GLN A 179 -10.22 5.08 -12.38
N GLU A 180 -9.78 5.02 -11.11
CA GLU A 180 -8.49 5.57 -10.68
C GLU A 180 -7.32 5.02 -11.49
N ILE A 181 -7.28 3.70 -11.69
CA ILE A 181 -6.25 3.03 -12.49
C ILE A 181 -6.34 3.47 -13.96
N GLN A 182 -7.53 3.61 -14.52
CA GLN A 182 -7.73 4.07 -15.90
C GLN A 182 -7.33 5.53 -16.12
N GLU A 183 -7.62 6.39 -15.15
CA GLU A 183 -7.22 7.79 -15.17
C GLU A 183 -5.69 7.91 -15.14
N LEU A 184 -5.04 7.19 -14.21
CA LEU A 184 -3.62 7.30 -13.95
C LEU A 184 -2.74 6.58 -14.98
N LEU A 185 -3.15 5.41 -15.47
CA LEU A 185 -2.34 4.60 -16.39
C LEU A 185 -2.74 4.75 -17.85
N PHE A 186 -4.01 5.07 -18.14
CA PHE A 186 -4.57 5.04 -19.50
C PHE A 186 -5.25 6.34 -19.92
N LYS A 187 -5.15 7.43 -19.12
CA LYS A 187 -5.74 8.76 -19.40
C LYS A 187 -7.21 8.71 -19.87
N ASN A 188 -8.01 7.81 -19.29
CA ASN A 188 -9.43 7.56 -19.63
C ASN A 188 -9.72 7.08 -21.06
N LYS A 189 -8.71 6.66 -21.83
CA LYS A 189 -8.90 6.03 -23.13
C LYS A 189 -8.40 4.60 -23.05
N THR A 190 -9.33 3.67 -22.92
CA THR A 190 -8.98 2.24 -22.80
C THR A 190 -9.45 1.48 -24.04
N SER A 191 -8.51 0.81 -24.69
CA SER A 191 -8.83 -0.33 -25.55
C SER A 191 -9.42 -1.47 -24.70
N GLN A 192 -10.05 -2.47 -25.34
CA GLN A 192 -10.57 -3.65 -24.64
C GLN A 192 -9.52 -4.33 -23.73
N PRO A 193 -8.27 -4.62 -24.18
CA PRO A 193 -7.28 -5.24 -23.30
C PRO A 193 -6.80 -4.31 -22.18
N GLN A 194 -6.71 -2.99 -22.41
CA GLN A 194 -6.38 -2.04 -21.34
C GLN A 194 -7.47 -1.98 -20.26
N ASP A 195 -8.75 -2.07 -20.64
CA ASP A 195 -9.87 -2.13 -19.70
C ASP A 195 -9.82 -3.42 -18.85
N ALA A 196 -9.51 -4.56 -19.47
CA ALA A 196 -9.34 -5.83 -18.79
C ALA A 196 -8.11 -5.81 -17.85
N VAL A 197 -6.98 -5.22 -18.29
CA VAL A 197 -5.80 -4.99 -17.44
C VAL A 197 -6.12 -4.10 -16.26
N ALA A 198 -6.85 -2.98 -16.45
CA ALA A 198 -7.29 -2.12 -15.35
C ALA A 198 -8.17 -2.88 -14.36
N THR A 199 -9.06 -3.74 -14.86
CA THR A 199 -9.94 -4.59 -14.05
C THR A 199 -9.10 -5.58 -13.22
N ILE A 200 -8.08 -6.22 -13.81
CA ILE A 200 -7.17 -7.13 -13.10
C ILE A 200 -6.36 -6.38 -12.04
N LEU A 201 -5.78 -5.23 -12.38
CA LEU A 201 -5.06 -4.38 -11.43
C LEU A 201 -5.97 -3.94 -10.27
N ALA A 202 -7.22 -3.56 -10.54
CA ALA A 202 -8.19 -3.19 -9.51
C ALA A 202 -8.52 -4.36 -8.59
N VAL A 203 -8.58 -5.59 -9.11
CA VAL A 203 -8.79 -6.79 -8.29
C VAL A 203 -7.54 -7.12 -7.45
N LEU A 204 -6.35 -7.04 -8.03
CA LEU A 204 -5.11 -7.51 -7.40
C LEU A 204 -4.46 -6.48 -6.48
N HIS A 205 -4.64 -5.18 -6.73
CA HIS A 205 -4.24 -4.12 -5.82
C HIS A 205 -4.99 -4.29 -4.51
N ILE A 206 -4.31 -4.26 -3.37
CA ILE A 206 -4.92 -4.31 -2.04
C ILE A 206 -4.74 -2.94 -1.40
N THR A 207 -5.85 -2.27 -1.11
CA THR A 207 -5.86 -0.97 -0.43
C THR A 207 -5.71 -1.14 1.09
N PRO A 208 -5.40 -0.07 1.84
CA PRO A 208 -5.34 -0.12 3.29
C PRO A 208 -6.63 -0.68 3.94
N ILE A 209 -7.80 -0.29 3.44
CA ILE A 209 -9.10 -0.76 3.97
C ILE A 209 -9.33 -2.25 3.70
N GLU A 210 -8.85 -2.78 2.56
CA GLU A 210 -8.93 -4.20 2.23
C GLU A 210 -7.95 -5.06 3.04
N LEU A 211 -6.73 -4.56 3.26
CA LEU A 211 -5.71 -5.25 4.05
C LEU A 211 -6.10 -5.32 5.53
N GLY A 212 -6.67 -4.23 6.06
CA GLY A 212 -7.06 -4.10 7.45
C GLY A 212 -5.90 -4.42 8.39
N PHE A 213 -6.14 -5.30 9.37
CA PHE A 213 -5.14 -5.75 10.36
C PHE A 213 -4.40 -7.03 9.93
N THR A 214 -4.43 -7.38 8.64
CA THR A 214 -3.75 -8.60 8.17
C THR A 214 -2.24 -8.37 8.21
N PRO A 215 -1.48 -9.14 9.02
CA PRO A 215 -0.05 -8.95 9.12
C PRO A 215 0.67 -9.54 7.90
N MET A 216 1.70 -8.86 7.44
CA MET A 216 2.50 -9.24 6.28
C MET A 216 3.91 -9.62 6.70
N ALA A 217 4.40 -10.76 6.22
CA ALA A 217 5.70 -11.31 6.54
C ALA A 217 6.69 -11.16 5.38
N HIS A 218 7.87 -10.60 5.65
CA HIS A 218 9.02 -10.64 4.76
C HIS A 218 10.11 -11.53 5.38
N TYR A 219 10.48 -12.59 4.68
CA TYR A 219 11.51 -13.52 5.14
C TYR A 219 12.87 -13.13 4.58
N THR A 220 13.85 -12.95 5.46
CA THR A 220 15.19 -12.51 5.10
C THR A 220 16.26 -13.22 5.93
N SER A 221 17.52 -13.11 5.54
CA SER A 221 18.63 -13.71 6.29
C SER A 221 18.93 -12.93 7.58
N PRO A 222 19.51 -13.56 8.61
CA PRO A 222 20.00 -12.86 9.79
C PRO A 222 21.00 -11.75 9.43
N HIS A 223 21.89 -11.97 8.46
CA HIS A 223 22.80 -10.95 7.98
C HIS A 223 22.09 -9.71 7.44
N VAL A 224 21.14 -9.89 6.50
CA VAL A 224 20.39 -8.77 5.94
C VAL A 224 19.51 -8.12 7.00
N CYS A 225 18.89 -8.89 7.89
CA CYS A 225 18.14 -8.37 9.02
C CYS A 225 19.01 -7.49 9.93
N HIS A 226 20.25 -7.89 10.23
CA HIS A 226 21.16 -7.06 11.02
C HIS A 226 21.47 -5.74 10.30
N ILE A 227 21.69 -5.77 8.99
CA ILE A 227 21.92 -4.57 8.18
C ILE A 227 20.71 -3.62 8.23
N LEU A 228 19.50 -4.13 7.97
CA LEU A 228 18.28 -3.30 7.88
C LEU A 228 17.93 -2.58 9.19
N PHE A 229 18.34 -3.13 10.34
CA PHE A 229 18.16 -2.49 11.65
C PHE A 229 19.44 -1.82 12.18
N GLY A 230 20.49 -1.68 11.34
CA GLY A 230 21.76 -1.05 11.69
C GLY A 230 22.52 -1.77 12.81
N ILE A 231 22.33 -3.07 12.99
CA ILE A 231 22.91 -3.85 14.08
C ILE A 231 24.33 -4.36 13.76
N ASP A 232 24.69 -4.41 12.47
CA ASP A 232 25.99 -4.90 11.97
C ASP A 232 27.18 -3.98 12.28
N GLY A 233 26.93 -2.78 12.81
CA GLY A 233 27.96 -1.79 13.15
C GLY A 233 28.22 -0.75 12.05
N ASN A 234 27.54 -0.83 10.92
CA ASN A 234 27.50 0.26 9.95
C ASN A 234 26.47 1.30 10.40
N GLU A 235 26.86 2.58 10.40
CA GLU A 235 25.96 3.71 10.72
C GLU A 235 25.15 4.17 9.50
N ILE A 236 25.32 3.53 8.34
CA ILE A 236 24.60 3.89 7.13
C ILE A 236 23.21 3.24 7.19
N ASP A 237 22.19 4.07 7.05
CA ASP A 237 20.81 3.63 6.87
C ASP A 237 20.69 2.90 5.54
N ILE A 238 20.63 1.58 5.59
CA ILE A 238 20.50 0.75 4.38
C ILE A 238 19.01 0.41 4.23
N PRO A 239 18.32 0.99 3.24
CA PRO A 239 16.91 0.72 3.03
C PRO A 239 16.68 -0.74 2.63
N MET A 240 15.47 -1.21 2.88
CA MET A 240 14.98 -2.42 2.24
C MET A 240 15.02 -2.24 0.71
N ARG A 241 15.17 -3.33 -0.03
CA ARG A 241 15.47 -3.29 -1.46
C ARG A 241 14.35 -3.95 -2.27
N LEU A 242 14.05 -3.39 -3.43
CA LEU A 242 13.31 -4.06 -4.50
C LEU A 242 14.33 -4.83 -5.36
N GLY A 243 14.25 -6.15 -5.35
CA GLY A 243 15.18 -7.02 -6.08
C GLY A 243 14.74 -7.22 -7.54
N SER A 244 15.71 -7.37 -8.44
CA SER A 244 15.46 -7.65 -9.86
C SER A 244 14.74 -9.00 -10.09
N SER A 245 13.70 -8.99 -10.93
CA SER A 245 12.92 -10.18 -11.30
C SER A 245 13.73 -11.27 -12.02
N THR A 246 14.87 -10.92 -12.63
CA THR A 246 15.67 -11.81 -13.49
C THR A 246 16.22 -13.05 -12.76
N TYR A 247 16.44 -12.95 -11.44
CA TYR A 247 17.09 -13.98 -10.63
C TYR A 247 16.23 -14.44 -9.44
N MET A 248 14.91 -14.31 -9.58
CA MET A 248 13.97 -14.77 -8.57
C MET A 248 13.86 -16.29 -8.54
N ASN A 249 13.29 -16.80 -7.43
CA ASN A 249 13.17 -18.24 -7.20
C ASN A 249 12.24 -18.95 -8.19
N ASP A 250 11.31 -18.22 -8.81
CA ASP A 250 10.47 -18.71 -9.89
C ASP A 250 11.06 -18.29 -11.25
N PRO A 251 11.72 -19.20 -12.00
CA PRO A 251 12.25 -18.87 -13.32
C PRO A 251 11.17 -18.67 -14.40
N SER A 252 9.91 -19.04 -14.09
CA SER A 252 8.73 -18.88 -14.96
C SER A 252 7.94 -17.60 -14.68
N GLU A 253 8.47 -16.74 -13.81
CA GLU A 253 7.83 -15.49 -13.43
C GLU A 253 7.45 -14.63 -14.63
N GLY A 254 6.17 -14.26 -14.70
CA GLY A 254 5.60 -13.54 -15.84
C GLY A 254 5.29 -14.38 -17.08
N ARG A 255 5.73 -15.65 -17.17
CA ARG A 255 5.42 -16.55 -18.30
C ARG A 255 4.02 -17.14 -18.21
N GLY A 256 3.55 -17.48 -17.01
CA GLY A 256 2.26 -18.15 -16.83
C GLY A 256 1.07 -17.38 -17.41
N LEU A 257 1.08 -16.03 -17.36
CA LEU A 257 0.05 -15.21 -17.98
C LEU A 257 0.11 -15.29 -19.51
N LEU A 258 1.30 -15.22 -20.09
CA LEU A 258 1.48 -15.33 -21.54
C LEU A 258 1.07 -16.71 -22.05
N ASP A 259 1.36 -17.77 -21.29
CA ASP A 259 0.91 -19.13 -21.59
C ASP A 259 -0.62 -19.26 -21.56
N LEU A 260 -1.27 -18.64 -20.57
CA LEU A 260 -2.74 -18.59 -20.47
C LEU A 260 -3.37 -17.91 -21.71
N LEU A 261 -2.74 -16.83 -22.19
CA LEU A 261 -3.20 -16.06 -23.34
C LEU A 261 -2.76 -16.62 -24.70
N ASN A 262 -1.96 -17.71 -24.71
CA ASN A 262 -1.34 -18.26 -25.92
C ASN A 262 -0.45 -17.26 -26.68
N GLN A 263 0.28 -16.43 -25.94
CA GLN A 263 1.12 -15.34 -26.44
C GLN A 263 2.61 -15.54 -26.09
N GLN A 264 3.11 -16.76 -26.27
CA GLN A 264 4.50 -17.14 -25.95
C GLN A 264 5.53 -16.43 -26.84
N ASP A 265 5.12 -16.01 -28.04
CA ASP A 265 5.96 -15.33 -29.03
C ASP A 265 6.03 -13.80 -28.81
N LEU A 266 5.25 -13.24 -27.89
CA LEU A 266 5.48 -11.87 -27.44
C LEU A 266 6.85 -11.89 -26.74
N GLU A 267 7.88 -11.32 -27.37
CA GLU A 267 9.28 -11.24 -26.91
C GLU A 267 9.47 -10.44 -25.60
N LEU A 268 8.48 -10.48 -24.71
CA LEU A 268 8.49 -9.99 -23.33
C LEU A 268 9.38 -10.91 -22.47
N GLU A 269 10.59 -11.29 -22.91
CA GLU A 269 11.49 -12.09 -22.06
C GLU A 269 12.31 -11.19 -21.13
N ASN A 270 12.43 -11.57 -19.85
CA ASN A 270 13.32 -10.89 -18.87
C ASN A 270 14.81 -10.97 -19.25
N LYS A 271 15.15 -11.65 -20.36
CA LYS A 271 16.51 -12.05 -20.77
C LYS A 271 16.79 -11.88 -22.26
N ALA A 272 15.92 -11.23 -23.04
CA ALA A 272 16.25 -10.90 -24.42
C ALA A 272 17.38 -9.85 -24.46
N ASP A 273 18.38 -10.05 -25.33
CA ASP A 273 19.38 -9.02 -25.64
C ASP A 273 18.64 -7.77 -26.16
N GLY A 274 18.56 -6.71 -25.34
CA GLY A 274 17.89 -5.46 -25.69
C GLY A 274 16.59 -5.15 -24.94
N ALA A 275 16.21 -5.92 -23.90
CA ALA A 275 15.09 -5.55 -23.03
C ALA A 275 15.28 -4.14 -22.46
N SER A 276 14.40 -3.22 -22.82
CA SER A 276 14.54 -1.80 -22.46
C SER A 276 14.15 -1.49 -21.01
N HIS A 277 13.60 -2.46 -20.28
CA HIS A 277 13.18 -2.34 -18.88
C HIS A 277 13.42 -3.63 -18.10
N ASN A 278 13.45 -3.51 -16.77
CA ASN A 278 13.43 -4.62 -15.84
C ASN A 278 12.39 -4.36 -14.73
N ALA A 279 11.84 -5.42 -14.17
CA ALA A 279 10.95 -5.34 -13.01
C ALA A 279 11.75 -5.58 -11.73
N PHE A 280 11.45 -4.76 -10.72
CA PHE A 280 12.04 -4.82 -9.40
C PHE A 280 10.91 -4.93 -8.38
N PHE A 281 11.00 -5.88 -7.45
CA PHE A 281 9.99 -5.99 -6.41
C PHE A 281 10.55 -6.57 -5.13
N THR A 282 9.80 -6.33 -4.06
CA THR A 282 9.95 -7.05 -2.81
C THR A 282 8.68 -7.82 -2.48
N CYS A 283 8.85 -8.99 -1.90
CA CYS A 283 7.79 -9.95 -1.67
C CYS A 283 7.41 -9.99 -0.19
N PHE A 284 6.12 -10.04 0.08
CA PHE A 284 5.52 -10.26 1.37
C PHE A 284 4.62 -11.50 1.32
N SER A 285 4.33 -12.08 2.48
CA SER A 285 3.47 -13.25 2.60
C SER A 285 2.48 -13.05 3.74
N SER A 286 1.24 -13.52 3.58
CA SER A 286 0.28 -13.62 4.70
C SER A 286 0.69 -14.67 5.75
N ARG A 287 1.71 -15.49 5.48
CA ARG A 287 2.15 -16.59 6.35
C ARG A 287 3.20 -16.12 7.34
N VAL A 288 2.75 -15.46 8.40
CA VAL A 288 3.61 -15.04 9.52
C VAL A 288 4.07 -16.24 10.34
N ASN A 289 5.37 -16.32 10.64
CA ASN A 289 5.97 -17.38 11.45
C ASN A 289 5.59 -18.79 10.95
N ASP A 290 5.84 -19.05 9.67
CA ASP A 290 5.50 -20.31 9.00
C ASP A 290 6.75 -21.15 8.73
N LEU A 291 6.64 -22.45 9.00
CA LEU A 291 7.77 -23.36 8.92
C LEU A 291 8.26 -23.54 7.48
N ASN A 292 7.35 -23.65 6.51
CA ASN A 292 7.74 -23.84 5.11
C ASN A 292 8.45 -22.60 4.60
N GLN A 293 7.99 -21.41 4.97
CA GLN A 293 8.65 -20.15 4.64
C GLN A 293 10.08 -20.09 5.22
N PHE A 294 10.26 -20.38 6.51
CA PHE A 294 11.60 -20.44 7.13
C PHE A 294 12.53 -21.50 6.52
N ARG A 295 11.98 -22.59 5.98
CA ARG A 295 12.77 -23.63 5.33
C ARG A 295 13.19 -23.24 3.92
N LEU A 296 12.43 -22.39 3.24
CA LEU A 296 12.69 -22.00 1.86
C LEU A 296 13.51 -20.70 1.77
N TYR A 297 13.21 -19.70 2.59
CA TYR A 297 13.77 -18.35 2.47
C TYR A 297 14.63 -17.94 3.66
N GLY A 298 15.51 -16.95 3.44
CA GLY A 298 16.29 -16.30 4.50
C GLY A 298 17.30 -17.20 5.20
N LYS A 299 17.68 -18.35 4.61
CA LYS A 299 18.68 -19.24 5.21
C LYS A 299 20.05 -18.57 5.21
N GLU A 300 20.73 -18.62 6.35
CA GLU A 300 22.15 -18.28 6.46
C GLU A 300 22.97 -19.57 6.57
N ASP A 301 24.08 -19.64 5.86
CA ASP A 301 24.96 -20.81 5.73
C ASP A 301 24.23 -22.10 5.29
N GLY A 302 23.12 -21.96 4.55
CA GLY A 302 22.27 -23.08 4.14
C GLY A 302 21.51 -23.77 5.29
N VAL A 303 21.58 -23.25 6.52
CA VAL A 303 20.91 -23.83 7.69
C VAL A 303 19.41 -23.55 7.62
N GLU A 304 18.59 -24.60 7.52
CA GLU A 304 17.13 -24.45 7.50
C GLU A 304 16.61 -23.68 8.73
N ALA A 305 15.69 -22.75 8.52
CA ALA A 305 15.06 -21.92 9.56
C ALA A 305 16.03 -21.17 10.48
N SER A 306 17.20 -20.81 9.94
CA SER A 306 18.08 -19.82 10.53
C SER A 306 17.60 -18.38 10.29
N GLY A 307 16.72 -18.17 9.30
CA GLY A 307 16.25 -16.85 8.86
C GLY A 307 15.50 -16.02 9.89
N CYS A 308 15.18 -14.80 9.48
CA CYS A 308 14.33 -13.85 10.20
C CYS A 308 13.03 -13.63 9.42
N CYS A 309 11.91 -13.57 10.14
CA CYS A 309 10.63 -13.12 9.60
C CYS A 309 10.35 -11.72 10.12
N LEU A 310 10.39 -10.73 9.24
CA LEU A 310 10.02 -9.35 9.52
C LEU A 310 8.50 -9.23 9.33
N VAL A 311 7.78 -8.78 10.35
CA VAL A 311 6.33 -8.69 10.33
C VAL A 311 5.91 -7.23 10.29
N PHE A 312 5.06 -6.90 9.34
CA PHE A 312 4.47 -5.59 9.09
C PHE A 312 2.96 -5.64 9.30
N ASN A 313 2.34 -4.47 9.43
CA ASN A 313 0.90 -4.26 9.47
C ASN A 313 0.14 -5.00 10.58
N LYS A 314 0.79 -5.30 11.71
CA LYS A 314 0.10 -5.87 12.88
C LYS A 314 -0.92 -4.92 13.47
N ASN A 315 -0.63 -3.63 13.38
CA ASN A 315 -1.47 -2.56 13.91
C ASN A 315 -2.37 -1.94 12.82
N GLY A 316 -2.31 -2.42 11.57
CA GLY A 316 -3.13 -1.90 10.46
C GLY A 316 -2.69 -0.53 9.92
N ASP A 317 -1.44 -0.15 10.15
CA ASP A 317 -0.88 1.19 9.92
C ASP A 317 0.38 1.19 9.04
N TRP A 318 0.68 0.07 8.37
CA TRP A 318 1.83 -0.02 7.48
C TRP A 318 1.51 0.53 6.09
N LEU A 319 0.43 0.05 5.47
CA LEU A 319 0.08 0.40 4.10
C LEU A 319 -0.61 1.77 4.08
N ARG A 320 -0.06 2.69 3.28
CA ARG A 320 -0.63 4.02 3.03
C ARG A 320 -1.47 4.01 1.76
N GLU A 321 -2.21 5.09 1.52
CA GLU A 321 -2.87 5.29 0.23
C GLU A 321 -1.82 5.32 -0.89
N ALA A 322 -1.99 4.45 -1.88
CA ALA A 322 -1.00 4.19 -2.89
C ALA A 322 -1.20 5.05 -4.14
N ASP A 323 -0.10 5.41 -4.79
CA ASP A 323 -0.12 5.95 -6.15
C ASP A 323 0.15 4.81 -7.14
N VAL A 324 -0.90 4.34 -7.82
CA VAL A 324 -0.83 3.22 -8.77
C VAL A 324 -0.05 3.56 -10.04
N SER A 325 0.29 4.83 -10.29
CA SER A 325 1.13 5.23 -11.42
C SER A 325 2.61 4.95 -11.18
N VAL A 326 3.08 5.07 -9.93
CA VAL A 326 4.51 4.98 -9.55
C VAL A 326 5.19 3.71 -10.09
N PRO A 327 4.61 2.50 -9.98
CA PRO A 327 5.25 1.29 -10.49
C PRO A 327 5.52 1.30 -12.00
N PHE A 328 4.79 2.11 -12.76
CA PHE A 328 4.69 1.98 -14.21
C PHE A 328 5.02 3.26 -14.99
N ARG A 329 5.47 4.33 -14.31
CA ARG A 329 5.76 5.63 -14.95
C ARG A 329 6.62 5.50 -16.22
N SER A 330 7.65 4.66 -16.19
CA SER A 330 8.53 4.45 -17.35
C SER A 330 7.85 3.79 -18.55
N LEU A 331 6.81 2.98 -18.31
CA LEU A 331 5.99 2.39 -19.39
C LEU A 331 5.05 3.45 -19.95
N SER A 332 4.41 4.25 -19.07
CA SER A 332 3.53 5.32 -19.53
C SER A 332 4.24 6.37 -20.39
N GLU A 333 5.46 6.78 -20.02
CA GLU A 333 6.23 7.82 -20.74
C GLU A 333 6.66 7.40 -22.15
N LYS A 334 7.01 6.11 -22.37
CA LYS A 334 7.44 5.60 -23.68
C LYS A 334 6.34 5.59 -24.75
N SER A 335 5.08 5.58 -24.36
CA SER A 335 3.94 5.68 -25.28
C SER A 335 3.73 7.10 -25.86
N GLY A 336 4.73 8.00 -25.73
CA GLY A 336 4.69 9.38 -26.21
C GLY A 336 3.83 10.30 -25.33
N GLN A 337 3.76 9.99 -24.04
CA GLN A 337 2.86 10.63 -23.08
C GLN A 337 3.65 11.44 -22.06
N ASP A 338 3.91 12.72 -22.38
CA ASP A 338 4.48 13.67 -21.41
C ASP A 338 3.56 13.81 -20.17
N SER A 339 4.18 13.85 -19.00
CA SER A 339 3.57 13.95 -17.66
C SER A 339 3.65 15.37 -17.12
N ASP A 340 3.05 16.34 -17.84
CA ASP A 340 3.08 17.77 -17.47
C ASP A 340 2.33 18.14 -16.16
N ASP A 341 1.70 17.19 -15.47
CA ASP A 341 0.81 17.46 -14.31
C ASP A 341 1.25 16.79 -12.98
N LEU A 342 2.49 16.30 -12.86
CA LEU A 342 2.98 15.77 -11.58
C LEU A 342 3.72 16.86 -10.78
N PRO A 343 3.43 17.04 -9.48
CA PRO A 343 4.12 18.02 -8.68
C PRO A 343 5.62 17.66 -8.56
N GLU A 344 6.47 18.64 -8.88
CA GLU A 344 7.90 18.63 -8.59
C GLU A 344 8.11 18.94 -7.09
N ASP A 345 7.94 17.94 -6.24
CA ASP A 345 8.41 18.01 -4.86
C ASP A 345 9.54 17.00 -4.63
N GLY A 346 10.76 17.54 -4.72
CA GLY A 346 12.00 16.83 -4.46
C GLY A 346 12.13 16.41 -3.00
N PHE A 347 11.73 15.19 -2.69
CA PHE A 347 12.32 14.31 -1.67
C PHE A 347 12.16 12.86 -2.15
N TRP A 348 13.22 12.32 -2.76
CA TRP A 348 13.26 11.01 -3.43
C TRP A 348 12.96 9.79 -2.55
N ASN A 349 12.78 9.96 -1.23
CA ASN A 349 12.55 8.84 -0.30
C ASN A 349 11.06 8.54 -0.01
N ASP A 350 10.13 9.46 -0.27
CA ASP A 350 8.73 9.28 0.14
C ASP A 350 7.83 8.66 -0.96
N GLU A 351 8.25 8.72 -2.22
CA GLU A 351 7.46 8.21 -3.36
C GLU A 351 7.26 6.69 -3.24
N TYR A 352 8.33 5.95 -2.94
CA TYR A 352 8.25 4.50 -2.83
C TYR A 352 7.51 4.03 -1.57
N GLU A 353 7.42 4.84 -0.51
CA GLU A 353 6.56 4.51 0.63
C GLU A 353 5.07 4.38 0.25
N LYS A 354 4.65 4.98 -0.89
CA LYS A 354 3.28 4.92 -1.43
C LYS A 354 3.11 3.88 -2.55
N LEU A 355 4.01 2.91 -2.67
CA LEU A 355 3.84 1.83 -3.65
C LEU A 355 2.57 1.00 -3.37
N PRO A 356 1.78 0.66 -4.42
CA PRO A 356 0.64 -0.22 -4.28
C PRO A 356 1.08 -1.65 -3.93
N LEU A 357 0.37 -2.26 -2.98
CA LEU A 357 0.52 -3.66 -2.63
C LEU A 357 -0.34 -4.51 -3.54
N TYR A 358 0.27 -5.37 -4.35
CA TYR A 358 -0.47 -6.29 -5.23
C TYR A 358 -0.46 -7.71 -4.68
N GLN A 359 -1.62 -8.37 -4.68
CA GLN A 359 -1.72 -9.80 -4.43
C GLN A 359 -1.33 -10.60 -5.68
N VAL A 360 -0.53 -11.65 -5.50
CA VAL A 360 -0.17 -12.57 -6.59
C VAL A 360 -1.26 -13.61 -6.83
N ALA A 361 -1.65 -13.76 -8.10
CA ALA A 361 -2.55 -14.82 -8.56
C ALA A 361 -1.77 -16.02 -9.10
N TYR A 362 -2.24 -17.23 -8.81
CA TYR A 362 -1.55 -18.47 -9.19
C TYR A 362 -2.26 -19.20 -10.31
N ILE A 363 -1.53 -19.50 -11.38
CA ILE A 363 -2.04 -20.18 -12.58
C ILE A 363 -1.68 -21.65 -12.52
N ALA A 364 -2.67 -22.51 -12.75
CA ALA A 364 -2.55 -23.95 -12.71
C ALA A 364 -3.03 -24.57 -14.02
N TYR A 365 -2.29 -25.52 -14.57
CA TYR A 365 -2.80 -26.37 -15.65
C TYR A 365 -3.68 -27.47 -15.06
N LYS A 366 -4.85 -27.74 -15.65
CA LYS A 366 -5.67 -28.88 -15.19
C LYS A 366 -4.94 -30.18 -15.51
N ASP A 367 -4.62 -30.94 -14.48
CA ASP A 367 -4.10 -32.30 -14.57
C ASP A 367 -4.81 -33.24 -13.58
N GLU A 368 -4.34 -34.49 -13.48
CA GLU A 368 -4.92 -35.50 -12.58
C GLU A 368 -4.71 -35.19 -11.09
N TYR A 369 -3.80 -34.28 -10.73
CA TYR A 369 -3.37 -33.96 -9.36
C TYR A 369 -3.94 -32.62 -8.84
N ILE A 370 -4.41 -31.77 -9.73
CA ILE A 370 -5.04 -30.48 -9.41
C ILE A 370 -6.57 -30.67 -9.38
N ALA A 371 -7.08 -30.90 -8.16
CA ALA A 371 -8.51 -30.99 -7.93
C ALA A 371 -9.20 -29.63 -8.17
N GLU A 372 -10.43 -29.65 -8.71
CA GLU A 372 -11.18 -28.42 -9.04
C GLU A 372 -11.34 -27.47 -7.86
N LYS A 373 -11.45 -28.01 -6.64
CA LYS A 373 -11.53 -27.23 -5.38
C LYS A 373 -10.26 -26.46 -5.00
N LYS A 374 -9.12 -26.68 -5.67
CA LYS A 374 -7.85 -26.01 -5.34
C LYS A 374 -7.74 -24.63 -6.00
N CYS A 375 -8.53 -24.37 -7.04
CA CYS A 375 -8.59 -23.11 -7.79
C CYS A 375 -10.00 -22.51 -7.66
N GLY A 376 -10.09 -21.19 -7.55
CA GLY A 376 -11.36 -20.47 -7.44
C GLY A 376 -12.00 -20.19 -8.80
N ILE A 377 -11.18 -20.11 -9.86
CA ILE A 377 -11.61 -19.82 -11.22
C ILE A 377 -11.09 -20.93 -12.13
N TRP A 378 -11.87 -21.28 -13.15
CA TRP A 378 -11.48 -22.20 -14.21
C TRP A 378 -11.81 -21.61 -15.57
N LEU A 379 -10.81 -21.55 -16.45
CA LEU A 379 -10.85 -20.93 -17.78
C LEU A 379 -10.57 -21.99 -18.85
N LEU A 380 -11.19 -21.84 -20.03
CA LEU A 380 -10.91 -22.65 -21.22
C LEU A 380 -10.41 -21.74 -22.36
N PRO A 381 -9.14 -21.30 -22.31
CA PRO A 381 -8.56 -20.50 -23.39
C PRO A 381 -8.41 -21.29 -24.69
N GLN A 382 -8.28 -22.61 -24.62
CA GLN A 382 -8.19 -23.48 -25.79
C GLN A 382 -9.17 -24.65 -25.63
N GLU A 383 -9.73 -25.16 -26.74
CA GLU A 383 -10.78 -26.20 -26.73
C GLU A 383 -10.43 -27.45 -25.88
N LYS A 384 -9.14 -27.71 -25.64
CA LYS A 384 -8.64 -28.86 -24.88
C LYS A 384 -7.89 -28.52 -23.59
N LEU A 385 -7.42 -27.28 -23.41
CA LEU A 385 -6.63 -26.89 -22.24
C LEU A 385 -7.49 -26.09 -21.26
N LYS A 386 -7.60 -26.61 -20.04
CA LYS A 386 -8.33 -25.98 -18.94
C LYS A 386 -7.30 -25.44 -17.94
N PHE A 387 -7.33 -24.12 -17.71
CA PHE A 387 -6.48 -23.44 -16.75
C PHE A 387 -7.29 -23.10 -15.49
N GLY A 388 -6.67 -23.21 -14.33
CA GLY A 388 -7.26 -22.81 -13.05
C GLY A 388 -6.52 -21.62 -12.47
N ILE A 389 -7.24 -20.65 -11.92
CA ILE A 389 -6.65 -19.54 -11.16
C ILE A 389 -6.97 -19.72 -9.68
N ARG A 390 -5.94 -19.62 -8.86
CA ARG A 390 -6.05 -19.57 -7.41
C ARG A 390 -5.66 -18.18 -6.94
N LEU A 391 -6.61 -17.50 -6.30
CA LEU A 391 -6.41 -16.26 -5.58
C LEU A 391 -6.77 -16.52 -4.12
N LYS A 392 -5.93 -16.07 -3.18
CA LYS A 392 -6.21 -16.27 -1.75
C LYS A 392 -7.24 -15.25 -1.26
N PRO A 393 -8.13 -15.61 -0.31
CA PRO A 393 -9.07 -14.65 0.26
C PRO A 393 -8.37 -13.44 0.88
N VAL A 394 -8.87 -12.24 0.57
CA VAL A 394 -8.50 -10.96 1.21
C VAL A 394 -9.78 -10.19 1.47
N GLY A 395 -9.85 -9.50 2.60
CA GLY A 395 -11.07 -8.87 3.08
C GLY A 395 -12.12 -9.89 3.52
N ASN A 396 -13.40 -9.50 3.46
CA ASN A 396 -14.51 -10.38 3.80
C ASN A 396 -14.86 -11.34 2.64
N GLU A 397 -15.61 -12.40 2.94
CA GLU A 397 -15.97 -13.44 1.97
C GLU A 397 -16.77 -12.90 0.77
N GLU A 398 -17.74 -12.01 0.99
CA GLU A 398 -18.57 -11.44 -0.09
C GLU A 398 -17.70 -10.63 -1.06
N TRP A 399 -16.82 -9.78 -0.54
CA TRP A 399 -15.84 -9.04 -1.32
C TRP A 399 -14.89 -9.96 -2.09
N HIS A 400 -14.42 -11.05 -1.45
CA HIS A 400 -13.54 -12.00 -2.11
C HIS A 400 -14.23 -12.71 -3.28
N GLN A 401 -15.49 -13.12 -3.13
CA GLN A 401 -16.25 -13.71 -4.23
C GLN A 401 -16.44 -12.72 -5.39
N PHE A 402 -16.78 -11.46 -5.07
CA PHE A 402 -16.87 -10.39 -6.08
C PHE A 402 -15.55 -10.23 -6.86
N ARG A 403 -14.41 -10.24 -6.16
CA ARG A 403 -13.08 -10.19 -6.79
C ARG A 403 -12.82 -11.37 -7.72
N LEU A 404 -13.23 -12.58 -7.34
CA LEU A 404 -13.08 -13.77 -8.19
C LEU A 404 -13.90 -13.67 -9.47
N GLU A 405 -15.14 -13.15 -9.38
CA GLU A 405 -15.99 -12.90 -10.54
C GLU A 405 -15.35 -11.88 -11.50
N LYS A 406 -14.91 -10.73 -10.99
CA LYS A 406 -14.25 -9.70 -11.81
C LYS A 406 -12.93 -10.14 -12.42
N LEU A 407 -12.11 -10.89 -11.68
CA LEU A 407 -10.88 -11.46 -12.22
C LEU A 407 -11.17 -12.47 -13.33
N LYS A 408 -12.21 -13.30 -13.17
CA LYS A 408 -12.62 -14.25 -14.19
C LYS A 408 -13.07 -13.53 -15.46
N GLU A 409 -13.97 -12.55 -15.34
CA GLU A 409 -14.49 -11.76 -16.45
C GLU A 409 -13.33 -11.13 -17.25
N ALA A 410 -12.42 -10.43 -16.57
CA ALA A 410 -11.28 -9.78 -17.22
C ALA A 410 -10.32 -10.76 -17.92
N LEU A 411 -10.06 -11.92 -17.31
CA LEU A 411 -9.22 -12.94 -17.94
C LEU A 411 -9.91 -13.57 -19.15
N GLU A 412 -11.23 -13.79 -19.11
CA GLU A 412 -11.99 -14.27 -20.27
C GLU A 412 -11.96 -13.26 -21.42
N GLU A 413 -12.06 -11.96 -21.13
CA GLU A 413 -11.94 -10.89 -22.12
C GLU A 413 -10.54 -10.84 -22.76
N LEU A 414 -9.47 -10.91 -21.96
CA LEU A 414 -8.10 -10.98 -22.51
C LEU A 414 -7.92 -12.23 -23.38
N ILE A 415 -8.39 -13.39 -22.91
CA ILE A 415 -8.32 -14.64 -23.66
C ILE A 415 -9.04 -14.51 -25.01
N GLU A 416 -10.24 -13.91 -25.03
CA GLU A 416 -10.99 -13.70 -26.26
C GLU A 416 -10.29 -12.74 -27.22
N PHE A 417 -9.77 -11.63 -26.70
CA PHE A 417 -9.03 -10.65 -27.48
C PHE A 417 -7.78 -11.24 -28.15
N PHE A 418 -6.98 -12.01 -27.40
CA PHE A 418 -5.73 -12.60 -27.89
C PHE A 418 -5.92 -13.92 -28.68
N LYS A 419 -7.14 -14.48 -28.75
CA LYS A 419 -7.45 -15.63 -29.62
C LYS A 419 -7.42 -15.25 -31.11
N ASP A 420 -7.88 -14.05 -31.42
CA ASP A 420 -7.94 -13.55 -32.78
C ASP A 420 -6.59 -12.91 -33.13
N ASN A 421 -5.74 -13.63 -33.87
CA ASN A 421 -4.41 -13.21 -34.41
C ASN A 421 -4.44 -11.97 -35.34
N SER A 422 -5.42 -11.09 -35.19
CA SER A 422 -5.41 -9.74 -35.76
C SER A 422 -4.21 -8.96 -35.21
N ALA A 423 -3.78 -7.92 -35.92
CA ALA A 423 -2.60 -7.13 -35.52
C ALA A 423 -2.85 -6.44 -34.17
N VAL A 424 -2.45 -7.09 -33.08
CA VAL A 424 -2.41 -6.53 -31.73
C VAL A 424 -1.47 -5.33 -31.77
N SER A 425 -1.94 -4.17 -31.32
CA SER A 425 -1.11 -2.96 -31.25
C SER A 425 0.03 -3.15 -30.25
N ASP A 426 1.12 -2.40 -30.41
CA ASP A 426 2.22 -2.46 -29.44
C ASP A 426 1.77 -1.95 -28.06
N ASP A 427 0.86 -0.97 -28.01
CA ASP A 427 0.24 -0.47 -26.78
C ASP A 427 -0.55 -1.56 -26.03
N ASP A 428 -1.27 -2.43 -26.75
CA ASP A 428 -2.04 -3.53 -26.15
C ASP A 428 -1.14 -4.64 -25.60
N LYS A 429 0.04 -4.85 -26.21
CA LYS A 429 1.06 -5.78 -25.70
C LYS A 429 1.75 -5.20 -24.47
N GLU A 430 2.08 -3.91 -24.51
CA GLU A 430 2.68 -3.20 -23.37
C GLU A 430 1.72 -3.16 -22.17
N ALA A 431 0.41 -3.10 -22.40
CA ALA A 431 -0.60 -3.20 -21.33
C ALA A 431 -0.45 -4.50 -20.50
N LEU A 432 0.03 -5.61 -21.08
CA LEU A 432 0.26 -6.84 -20.33
C LEU A 432 1.42 -6.73 -19.34
N GLU A 433 2.43 -5.88 -19.58
CA GLU A 433 3.57 -5.70 -18.67
C GLU A 433 3.14 -5.20 -17.29
N TYR A 434 2.03 -4.44 -17.22
CA TYR A 434 1.47 -3.92 -15.97
C TYR A 434 1.03 -5.04 -15.01
N ILE A 435 0.57 -6.17 -15.54
CA ILE A 435 0.03 -7.29 -14.74
C ILE A 435 0.89 -8.54 -14.81
N ARG A 436 1.87 -8.59 -15.72
CA ARG A 436 2.69 -9.77 -15.99
C ARG A 436 3.33 -10.36 -14.74
N TYR A 437 3.95 -9.51 -13.92
CA TYR A 437 4.62 -9.92 -12.69
C TYR A 437 3.66 -10.09 -11.49
N LEU A 438 2.35 -10.15 -11.73
CA LEU A 438 1.34 -10.45 -10.71
C LEU A 438 0.78 -11.87 -10.81
N PHE A 439 1.26 -12.65 -11.80
CA PHE A 439 0.89 -14.05 -11.98
C PHE A 439 2.09 -14.98 -11.80
N LYS A 440 1.85 -16.09 -11.09
CA LYS A 440 2.86 -17.09 -10.74
C LYS A 440 2.37 -18.50 -11.00
N ASP A 441 3.28 -19.46 -11.15
CA ASP A 441 2.89 -20.87 -11.24
C ASP A 441 2.27 -21.39 -9.92
N PHE A 442 1.25 -22.24 -10.04
CA PHE A 442 0.55 -22.86 -8.92
C PHE A 442 1.43 -23.68 -7.97
N ALA A 443 2.60 -24.13 -8.40
CA ALA A 443 3.60 -24.77 -7.55
C ALA A 443 3.98 -23.88 -6.34
N PHE A 444 3.96 -22.55 -6.52
CA PHE A 444 4.34 -21.57 -5.52
C PHE A 444 3.17 -21.03 -4.66
N ARG A 445 1.96 -21.56 -4.83
CA ARG A 445 0.74 -21.12 -4.10
C ARG A 445 0.84 -21.09 -2.58
N ASP A 446 1.79 -21.83 -2.01
CA ASP A 446 2.00 -21.93 -0.57
C ASP A 446 2.80 -20.73 -0.04
N GLU A 447 3.32 -19.87 -0.91
CA GLU A 447 3.92 -18.57 -0.57
C GLU A 447 2.87 -17.54 -0.13
N GLU A 448 1.66 -17.59 -0.67
CA GLU A 448 0.60 -16.59 -0.41
C GLU A 448 1.13 -15.15 -0.55
N GLU A 449 1.82 -14.94 -1.66
CA GLU A 449 2.66 -13.80 -1.96
C GLU A 449 1.86 -12.50 -2.29
N PHE A 450 2.41 -11.39 -1.82
CA PHE A 450 2.06 -10.01 -2.17
C PHE A 450 3.32 -9.25 -2.57
N ARG A 451 3.21 -8.23 -3.42
CA ARG A 451 4.36 -7.52 -4.00
C ARG A 451 4.19 -6.02 -3.91
N LEU A 452 5.28 -5.34 -3.60
CA LEU A 452 5.52 -3.96 -4.00
C LEU A 452 6.47 -4.03 -5.20
N LEU A 453 6.10 -3.42 -6.32
CA LEU A 453 6.84 -3.55 -7.57
C LEU A 453 7.05 -2.21 -8.26
N VAL A 454 8.11 -2.14 -9.06
CA VAL A 454 8.43 -1.03 -9.96
C VAL A 454 9.04 -1.61 -11.23
N ILE A 455 8.67 -1.06 -12.38
CA ILE A 455 9.30 -1.35 -13.67
C ILE A 455 10.11 -0.12 -14.06
N LYS A 456 11.39 -0.30 -14.40
CA LYS A 456 12.31 0.79 -14.78
C LYS A 456 13.19 0.42 -15.97
N PRO A 457 13.65 1.40 -16.76
CA PRO A 457 14.67 1.18 -17.77
C PRO A 457 15.96 0.68 -17.13
N ILE A 458 16.69 -0.20 -17.82
CA ILE A 458 17.90 -0.83 -17.26
C ILE A 458 19.03 0.18 -16.98
N ASP A 459 18.99 1.34 -17.64
CA ASP A 459 19.92 2.46 -17.52
C ASP A 459 19.40 3.58 -16.59
N SER A 460 18.33 3.33 -15.83
CA SER A 460 17.82 4.28 -14.83
C SER A 460 18.85 4.56 -13.73
N GLU A 461 19.03 5.84 -13.39
CA GLU A 461 19.93 6.29 -12.32
C GLU A 461 19.51 5.81 -10.91
N GLU A 462 18.27 5.35 -10.75
CA GLU A 462 17.73 4.83 -9.49
C GLU A 462 18.14 3.36 -9.22
N ILE A 463 18.67 2.67 -10.23
CA ILE A 463 19.12 1.29 -10.10
C ILE A 463 20.53 1.26 -9.49
N GLU A 464 20.66 0.57 -8.37
CA GLU A 464 21.93 0.34 -7.69
C GLU A 464 22.46 -1.07 -7.92
N TYR A 465 23.79 -1.19 -7.88
CA TYR A 465 24.50 -2.47 -7.98
C TYR A 465 25.04 -2.90 -6.62
N CYS A 466 24.65 -4.09 -6.15
CA CYS A 466 25.23 -4.68 -4.96
C CYS A 466 26.44 -5.54 -5.33
N GLU A 467 27.64 -5.10 -4.95
CA GLU A 467 28.88 -5.85 -5.20
C GLU A 467 28.87 -7.24 -4.54
N THR A 468 28.31 -7.36 -3.33
CA THR A 468 28.28 -8.61 -2.55
C THR A 468 27.42 -9.69 -3.21
N THR A 469 26.21 -9.34 -3.67
CA THR A 469 25.28 -10.28 -4.29
C THR A 469 25.37 -10.30 -5.81
N GLN A 470 26.17 -9.40 -6.39
CA GLN A 470 26.30 -9.18 -7.84
C GLN A 470 24.94 -8.99 -8.53
N SER A 471 24.04 -8.25 -7.88
CA SER A 471 22.66 -8.08 -8.32
C SER A 471 22.25 -6.61 -8.36
N LEU A 472 21.37 -6.27 -9.30
CA LEU A 472 20.72 -4.97 -9.39
C LEU A 472 19.55 -4.88 -8.42
N TYR A 473 19.32 -3.70 -7.86
CA TYR A 473 18.18 -3.41 -6.98
C TYR A 473 17.79 -1.93 -7.03
N ILE A 474 16.59 -1.63 -6.55
CA ILE A 474 16.15 -0.25 -6.27
C ILE A 474 15.96 -0.09 -4.76
N PRO A 475 16.52 0.95 -4.12
CA PRO A 475 16.21 1.30 -2.73
C PRO A 475 14.70 1.53 -2.52
N TYR A 476 14.11 0.89 -1.52
CA TYR A 476 12.67 1.04 -1.19
C TYR A 476 12.46 2.03 -0.06
N ALA A 477 12.67 1.60 1.20
CA ALA A 477 12.37 2.42 2.37
C ALA A 477 13.17 1.95 3.60
N ASP A 478 13.33 2.86 4.55
CA ASP A 478 13.80 2.52 5.89
C ASP A 478 12.69 1.82 6.68
N ILE A 479 12.89 0.55 7.00
CA ILE A 479 11.87 -0.26 7.66
C ILE A 479 11.92 -0.22 9.19
N ARG A 480 12.85 0.52 9.80
CA ARG A 480 13.03 0.56 11.27
C ARG A 480 11.78 1.04 12.00
N ASN A 481 11.03 1.94 11.37
CA ASN A 481 9.75 2.46 11.86
C ASN A 481 8.54 1.78 11.17
N LEU A 482 8.76 0.91 10.20
CA LEU A 482 7.70 0.23 9.43
C LEU A 482 7.39 -1.17 9.96
N ALA A 483 8.40 -1.94 10.38
CA ALA A 483 8.22 -3.28 10.91
C ALA A 483 7.69 -3.27 12.35
N ASP A 484 6.77 -4.17 12.68
CA ASP A 484 6.19 -4.31 14.03
C ASP A 484 6.89 -5.39 14.87
N GLU A 485 7.37 -6.45 14.22
CA GLU A 485 8.06 -7.55 14.91
C GLU A 485 9.14 -8.19 14.03
N VAL A 486 10.27 -8.55 14.65
CA VAL A 486 11.25 -9.48 14.09
C VAL A 486 11.13 -10.81 14.82
N ILE A 487 10.77 -11.87 14.09
CA ILE A 487 10.70 -13.24 14.58
C ILE A 487 11.96 -13.99 14.13
N LEU A 488 12.81 -14.36 15.07
CA LEU A 488 14.04 -15.10 14.82
C LEU A 488 13.72 -16.59 14.64
N GLY A 489 14.20 -17.19 13.55
CA GLY A 489 13.98 -18.61 13.24
C GLY A 489 14.54 -19.55 14.31
N THR A 490 13.98 -20.76 14.39
CA THR A 490 14.34 -21.78 15.40
C THR A 490 15.85 -22.10 15.42
N ASN A 491 16.53 -22.03 14.27
CA ASN A 491 17.95 -22.31 14.13
C ASN A 491 18.81 -21.05 13.97
N TYR A 492 18.29 -19.87 14.30
CA TYR A 492 19.02 -18.59 14.18
C TYR A 492 20.40 -18.60 14.85
N GLU A 493 20.52 -19.22 16.02
CA GLU A 493 21.79 -19.30 16.78
C GLU A 493 22.70 -20.47 16.34
N LYS A 494 22.29 -21.25 15.33
CA LYS A 494 23.00 -22.45 14.87
C LYS A 494 23.78 -22.24 13.57
N THR A 495 23.89 -21.01 13.08
CA THR A 495 24.70 -20.65 11.90
C THR A 495 26.18 -20.54 12.26
N GLY A 496 27.06 -20.50 11.24
CA GLY A 496 28.51 -20.39 11.42
C GLY A 496 28.96 -19.06 12.04
N ASN A 497 28.11 -18.03 11.95
CA ASN A 497 28.40 -16.67 12.45
C ASN A 497 28.22 -16.48 13.96
N GLN A 498 27.91 -17.54 14.72
CA GLN A 498 27.80 -17.52 16.19
C GLN A 498 26.87 -16.42 16.74
N ARG A 499 25.80 -16.10 16.00
CA ARG A 499 24.81 -15.09 16.40
C ARG A 499 24.13 -15.50 17.71
N LYS A 500 23.89 -14.53 18.58
CA LYS A 500 23.14 -14.71 19.82
C LYS A 500 21.88 -13.87 19.76
N ALA A 501 20.73 -14.51 19.88
CA ALA A 501 19.46 -13.81 19.82
C ALA A 501 19.22 -12.93 21.06
N GLU A 502 19.89 -13.20 22.18
CA GLU A 502 19.93 -12.26 23.32
C GLU A 502 20.62 -10.94 22.94
N VAL A 503 21.76 -11.00 22.24
CA VAL A 503 22.53 -9.82 21.81
C VAL A 503 21.72 -9.01 20.80
N PHE A 504 21.13 -9.68 19.80
CA PHE A 504 20.25 -9.03 18.83
C PHE A 504 19.10 -8.30 19.50
N ARG A 505 18.43 -8.95 20.47
CA ARG A 505 17.35 -8.32 21.23
C ARG A 505 17.80 -7.11 22.04
N TYR A 506 19.00 -7.14 22.63
CA TYR A 506 19.57 -6.00 23.35
C TYR A 506 19.80 -4.81 22.42
N GLN A 507 20.38 -5.05 21.24
CA GLN A 507 20.65 -3.99 20.25
C GLN A 507 19.37 -3.42 19.65
N MET A 508 18.39 -4.27 19.31
CA MET A 508 17.08 -3.83 18.84
C MET A 508 16.39 -2.91 19.86
N LYS A 509 16.45 -3.20 21.16
CA LYS A 509 15.88 -2.31 22.19
C LYS A 509 16.53 -0.92 22.23
N GLN A 510 17.77 -0.79 21.80
CA GLN A 510 18.49 0.50 21.78
C GLN A 510 18.19 1.29 20.51
N LYS A 511 18.15 0.61 19.36
CA LYS A 511 18.01 1.25 18.05
C LYS A 511 16.56 1.39 17.58
N CYS A 512 15.73 0.38 17.85
CA CYS A 512 14.36 0.25 17.37
C CYS A 512 13.47 -0.24 18.52
N PRO A 513 13.25 0.59 19.56
CA PRO A 513 12.58 0.17 20.80
C PRO A 513 11.14 -0.31 20.58
N ASP A 514 10.49 0.16 19.52
CA ASP A 514 9.08 -0.13 19.21
C ASP A 514 8.92 -1.45 18.43
N VAL A 515 10.00 -1.97 17.84
CA VAL A 515 9.99 -3.22 17.10
C VAL A 515 10.13 -4.39 18.07
N LYS A 516 9.09 -5.22 18.16
CA LYS A 516 9.11 -6.40 19.02
C LYS A 516 10.11 -7.43 18.49
N VAL A 517 10.86 -8.08 19.37
CA VAL A 517 11.72 -9.22 19.00
C VAL A 517 11.20 -10.49 19.68
N SER A 518 10.92 -11.52 18.89
CA SER A 518 10.51 -12.84 19.37
C SER A 518 11.31 -13.97 18.71
N ARG A 519 11.16 -15.19 19.23
CA ARG A 519 11.79 -16.39 18.68
C ARG A 519 10.70 -17.35 18.22
N SER A 520 10.87 -17.92 17.04
CA SER A 520 10.03 -19.00 16.55
C SER A 520 10.21 -20.25 17.41
N THR A 521 9.10 -20.91 17.74
CA THR A 521 9.07 -22.18 18.47
C THR A 521 8.67 -23.34 17.56
N LEU A 522 8.73 -23.16 16.24
CA LEU A 522 8.30 -24.16 15.28
C LEU A 522 9.22 -25.40 15.38
N PRO A 523 8.64 -26.62 15.43
CA PRO A 523 9.41 -27.84 15.56
C PRO A 523 10.19 -28.09 14.28
N ILE A 524 11.51 -28.16 14.40
CA ILE A 524 12.42 -28.53 13.31
C ILE A 524 13.27 -29.66 13.82
N ASN A 525 13.28 -30.77 13.09
CA ASN A 525 14.23 -31.84 13.35
C ASN A 525 15.63 -31.23 13.28
N PRO A 526 16.43 -31.32 14.35
CA PRO A 526 17.78 -30.77 14.33
C PRO A 526 18.50 -31.34 13.10
N PRO A 527 19.24 -30.51 12.33
CA PRO A 527 20.06 -31.04 11.25
C PRO A 527 20.91 -32.16 11.83
N ASN A 528 20.88 -33.34 11.19
CA ASN A 528 21.73 -34.46 11.58
C ASN A 528 23.16 -33.92 11.63
N LYS A 529 23.73 -33.88 12.83
CA LYS A 529 25.10 -33.42 13.07
C LYS A 529 26.11 -34.33 12.40
#